data_AF-A0A7X2PK18-F1
#
_entry.id   AF-A0A7X2PK18-F1
#
_cell.length_a   1.000
_cell.length_b   1.000
_cell.length_c   1.000
_cell.angle_alpha   90.00
_cell.angle_beta   90.00
_cell.angle_gamma   90.00
#
_symmetry.space_group_name_H-M   'P 1'
#
loop_
_entity.id
_entity.type
_entity.pdbx_description
1 polymer ?
#
loop_
_entity_poly.entity_id
_entity_poly.type
_entity_poly.pdbx_seq_one_letter_code
_entity_poly.pdbx_strand_id
1 'polypeptide(L)'
;MSAVPLPKRLESLLENSQNWQAPPPVETIPSGIPEIDIAAGGLPRGCLTEIFGPLSSGRMSLLLSILAEATARAEVCALVDAEDAFDPCSAAAAGVRLERLLWVRCPHSAEQALKAADLLVQGGGFGLVAMDLGDTSLQSAWRISLAS
;
A
#
# COMPACT_ATOMS: atom_id res chain seq x y z
N MET A 1 -0.52 -0.79 44.05
CA MET A 1 -0.48 -2.12 43.41
C MET A 1 0.98 -2.46 43.16
N SER A 2 1.50 -3.51 43.79
CA SER A 2 2.88 -3.96 43.59
C SER A 2 3.03 -4.45 42.16
N ALA A 3 4.07 -4.00 41.45
CA ALA A 3 4.38 -4.52 40.13
C ALA A 3 4.63 -6.03 40.23
N VAL A 4 3.97 -6.81 39.36
CA VAL A 4 4.23 -8.24 39.22
C VAL A 4 5.62 -8.40 38.59
N PRO A 5 6.55 -9.15 39.20
CA PRO A 5 7.86 -9.39 38.60
C PRO A 5 7.71 -10.04 37.23
N LEU A 6 8.46 -9.55 36.25
CA LEU A 6 8.45 -10.13 34.91
C LEU A 6 9.08 -11.54 34.96
N PRO A 7 8.64 -12.47 34.12
CA PRO A 7 9.28 -13.77 34.03
C PRO A 7 10.75 -13.59 33.64
N LYS A 8 11.68 -14.32 34.28
CA LYS A 8 13.13 -14.25 34.01
C LYS A 8 13.53 -14.39 32.54
N ARG A 9 12.70 -15.08 31.74
CA ARG A 9 12.86 -15.23 30.29
C ARG A 9 12.59 -13.93 29.52
N LEU A 10 11.69 -13.09 30.01
CA LEU A 10 11.41 -11.78 29.45
C LEU A 10 12.49 -10.77 29.86
N GLU A 11 12.97 -10.87 31.10
CA GLU A 11 14.11 -10.07 31.58
C GLU A 11 15.36 -10.33 30.72
N SER A 12 15.69 -11.59 30.43
CA SER A 12 16.84 -11.92 29.57
C SER A 12 16.68 -11.52 28.09
N LEU A 13 15.43 -11.45 27.58
CA LEU A 13 15.14 -10.94 26.25
C LEU A 13 15.29 -9.42 26.16
N LEU A 14 14.96 -8.71 27.25
CA LEU A 14 15.14 -7.26 27.38
C LEU A 14 16.60 -6.88 27.67
N GLU A 15 17.35 -7.70 28.40
CA GLU A 15 18.80 -7.51 28.56
C GLU A 15 19.53 -7.69 27.22
N ASN A 16 19.08 -8.63 26.40
CA ASN A 16 19.56 -8.81 25.01
C ASN A 16 18.96 -7.78 24.03
N SER A 17 18.03 -6.92 24.44
CA SER A 17 17.45 -5.90 23.56
C SER A 17 18.34 -4.67 23.40
N GLN A 18 19.44 -4.57 24.15
CA GLN A 18 20.44 -3.51 23.96
C GLN A 18 21.10 -3.52 22.56
N ASN A 19 20.95 -4.63 21.82
CA ASN A 19 21.38 -4.75 20.42
C ASN A 19 20.22 -4.61 19.40
N TRP A 20 19.04 -4.15 19.82
CA TRP A 20 17.99 -3.76 18.87
C TRP A 20 18.40 -2.45 18.22
N GLN A 21 19.23 -2.58 17.18
CA GLN A 21 19.46 -1.49 16.26
C GLN A 21 18.12 -1.13 15.64
N ALA A 22 17.79 0.16 15.65
CA ALA A 22 16.67 0.63 14.85
C ALA A 22 16.86 0.10 13.42
N PRO A 23 15.79 -0.41 12.77
CA PRO A 23 15.88 -0.80 11.38
C PRO A 23 16.53 0.34 10.58
N PRO A 24 17.40 0.03 9.61
CA PRO A 24 17.97 1.07 8.76
C PRO A 24 16.83 1.92 8.17
N PRO A 25 17.06 3.22 7.94
CA PRO A 25 16.04 4.10 7.36
C PRO A 25 15.47 3.46 6.10
N VAL A 26 14.15 3.28 6.08
CA VAL A 26 13.45 2.72 4.91
C VAL A 26 13.41 3.80 3.84
N GLU A 27 13.78 3.43 2.61
CA GLU A 27 13.64 4.32 1.47
C GLU A 27 12.17 4.73 1.32
N THR A 28 11.88 6.02 1.16
CA THR A 28 10.52 6.51 0.98
C THR A 28 10.33 7.11 -0.40
N ILE A 29 9.10 7.03 -0.90
CA ILE A 29 8.66 7.70 -2.13
C ILE A 29 7.71 8.85 -1.80
N PRO A 30 7.79 9.99 -2.50
CA PRO A 30 6.84 11.08 -2.32
C PRO A 30 5.45 10.70 -2.85
N SER A 31 4.44 11.26 -2.22
CA SER A 31 3.04 11.19 -2.63
C SER A 31 2.68 12.18 -3.74
N GLY A 32 3.51 13.20 -3.95
CA GLY A 32 3.24 14.32 -4.86
C GLY A 32 2.46 15.46 -4.21
N ILE A 33 2.16 15.33 -2.92
CA ILE A 33 1.49 16.35 -2.10
C ILE A 33 2.43 16.71 -0.95
N PRO A 34 3.07 17.90 -0.98
CA PRO A 34 4.07 18.29 0.01
C PRO A 34 3.59 18.21 1.45
N GLU A 35 2.34 18.55 1.71
CA GLU A 35 1.73 18.52 3.04
C GLU A 35 1.66 17.10 3.60
N ILE A 36 1.36 16.11 2.75
CA ILE A 36 1.33 14.70 3.13
C ILE A 36 2.75 14.18 3.32
N ASP A 37 3.67 14.54 2.43
CA ASP A 37 5.06 14.08 2.50
C ASP A 37 5.76 14.59 3.77
N ILE A 38 5.47 15.83 4.18
CA ILE A 38 5.94 16.39 5.46
C ILE A 38 5.32 15.65 6.65
N ALA A 39 4.01 15.36 6.60
CA ALA A 39 3.30 14.73 7.71
C ALA A 39 3.66 13.25 7.90
N ALA A 40 3.82 12.50 6.80
CA ALA A 40 4.06 11.05 6.80
C ALA A 40 5.54 10.67 6.64
N GLY A 41 6.40 11.58 6.18
CA GLY A 41 7.80 11.27 5.82
C GLY A 41 7.95 10.56 4.46
N GLY A 42 6.92 10.63 3.61
CA GLY A 42 6.79 9.84 2.39
C GLY A 42 6.26 8.43 2.63
N LEU A 43 6.03 7.69 1.54
CA LEU A 43 5.53 6.31 1.61
C LEU A 43 6.72 5.32 1.64
N PRO A 44 6.82 4.43 2.64
CA PRO A 44 7.92 3.47 2.73
C PRO A 44 7.89 2.43 1.61
N ARG A 45 9.03 2.23 0.93
CA ARG A 45 9.18 1.18 -0.08
C ARG A 45 9.18 -0.21 0.56
N GLY A 46 8.61 -1.17 -0.14
CA GLY A 46 8.53 -2.56 0.31
C GLY A 46 7.61 -2.77 1.53
N CYS A 47 6.77 -1.78 1.84
CA CYS A 47 5.84 -1.80 2.97
C CYS A 47 4.41 -1.59 2.48
N LEU A 48 3.44 -2.05 3.28
CA LEU A 48 2.02 -1.80 3.02
C LEU A 48 1.64 -0.40 3.51
N THR A 49 0.98 0.38 2.65
CA THR A 49 0.35 1.66 3.00
C THR A 49 -1.15 1.56 2.78
N GLU A 50 -1.94 1.97 3.77
CA GLU A 50 -3.40 2.01 3.66
C GLU A 50 -3.90 3.45 3.54
N ILE A 51 -4.71 3.71 2.51
CA ILE A 51 -5.42 4.98 2.31
C ILE A 51 -6.90 4.73 2.57
N PHE A 52 -7.39 5.17 3.72
CA PHE A 52 -8.78 4.99 4.12
C PHE A 52 -9.49 6.33 4.29
N GLY A 53 -10.82 6.31 4.18
CA GLY A 53 -11.65 7.49 4.30
C GLY A 53 -13.03 7.30 3.69
N PRO A 54 -13.99 8.20 3.97
CA PRO A 54 -15.31 8.15 3.37
C PRO A 54 -15.28 8.17 1.84
N LEU A 55 -16.39 7.78 1.23
CA LEU A 55 -16.65 8.07 -0.18
C LEU A 55 -16.42 9.55 -0.48
N SER A 56 -15.78 9.83 -1.61
CA SER A 56 -15.44 11.19 -2.06
C SER A 56 -14.46 11.96 -1.16
N SER A 57 -13.72 11.31 -0.25
CA SER A 57 -12.69 11.98 0.56
C SER A 57 -11.37 12.26 -0.18
N GLY A 58 -11.28 11.92 -1.47
CA GLY A 58 -10.06 12.10 -2.27
C GLY A 58 -9.08 10.92 -2.24
N ARG A 59 -9.47 9.73 -1.74
CA ARG A 59 -8.62 8.51 -1.74
C ARG A 59 -8.03 8.22 -3.13
N MET A 60 -8.89 8.21 -4.14
CA MET A 60 -8.49 7.99 -5.53
C MET A 60 -7.57 9.12 -6.02
N SER A 61 -7.87 10.39 -5.71
CA SER A 61 -7.01 11.52 -6.09
C SER A 61 -5.60 11.40 -5.50
N LEU A 62 -5.49 10.99 -4.23
CA LEU A 62 -4.20 10.72 -3.60
C LEU A 62 -3.48 9.56 -4.28
N LEU A 63 -4.17 8.46 -4.57
CA LEU A 63 -3.61 7.32 -5.30
C LEU A 63 -3.08 7.73 -6.69
N LEU A 64 -3.83 8.54 -7.44
CA LEU A 64 -3.40 9.05 -8.75
C LEU A 64 -2.15 9.94 -8.62
N SER A 65 -2.06 10.78 -7.58
CA SER A 65 -0.86 11.58 -7.31
C SER A 65 0.37 10.71 -7.03
N ILE A 66 0.22 9.67 -6.20
CA ILE A 66 1.30 8.71 -5.92
C ILE A 66 1.73 7.96 -7.19
N LEU A 67 0.77 7.54 -8.02
CA LEU A 67 1.03 6.89 -9.31
C LEU A 67 1.75 7.83 -10.29
N ALA A 68 1.37 9.11 -10.33
CA ALA A 68 2.02 10.11 -11.17
C ALA A 68 3.48 10.29 -10.76
N GLU A 69 3.76 10.41 -9.46
CA GLU A 69 5.12 10.48 -8.91
C GLU A 69 5.96 9.24 -9.23
N ALA A 70 5.41 8.05 -9.01
CA ALA A 70 6.12 6.79 -9.29
C ALA A 70 6.44 6.63 -10.78
N THR A 71 5.45 6.85 -11.64
CA THR A 71 5.64 6.71 -13.09
C THR A 71 6.52 7.81 -13.67
N ALA A 72 6.56 9.01 -13.08
CA ALA A 72 7.48 10.09 -13.44
C ALA A 72 8.95 9.73 -13.17
N ARG A 73 9.22 8.94 -12.13
CA ARG A 73 10.54 8.35 -11.82
C ARG A 73 10.89 7.14 -12.70
N ALA A 74 10.16 6.95 -13.80
CA ALA A 74 10.31 5.83 -14.72
C ALA A 74 10.02 4.45 -14.11
N GLU A 75 9.36 4.39 -12.95
CA GLU A 75 8.93 3.13 -12.36
C GLU A 75 7.76 2.54 -13.16
N VAL A 76 7.72 1.21 -13.28
CA VAL A 76 6.54 0.49 -13.77
C VAL A 76 5.63 0.25 -12.57
N CYS A 77 4.36 0.61 -12.70
CA CYS A 77 3.37 0.49 -11.64
C CYS A 77 2.27 -0.50 -12.04
N ALA A 78 1.62 -1.11 -11.05
CA ALA A 78 0.42 -1.89 -11.25
C ALA A 78 -0.74 -1.31 -10.45
N LEU A 79 -1.93 -1.27 -11.04
CA LEU A 79 -3.18 -0.96 -10.38
C LEU A 79 -4.12 -2.15 -10.53
N VAL A 80 -4.47 -2.78 -9.40
CA VAL A 80 -5.52 -3.78 -9.30
C VAL A 80 -6.81 -3.08 -8.93
N ASP A 81 -7.78 -3.09 -9.84
CA ASP A 81 -9.06 -2.41 -9.70
C ASP A 81 -10.18 -3.44 -9.50
N ALA A 82 -10.70 -3.51 -8.28
CA ALA A 82 -11.73 -4.48 -7.89
C ALA A 82 -13.16 -4.05 -8.31
N GLU A 83 -13.40 -2.77 -8.56
CA GLU A 83 -14.73 -2.24 -8.89
C GLU A 83 -14.87 -1.78 -10.34
N ASP A 84 -13.77 -1.84 -11.12
CA ASP A 84 -13.73 -1.35 -12.49
C ASP A 84 -14.10 0.14 -12.57
N ALA A 85 -13.65 0.91 -11.57
CA ALA A 85 -13.98 2.32 -11.36
C ALA A 85 -12.84 3.26 -11.80
N PHE A 86 -11.68 2.72 -12.18
CA PHE A 86 -10.56 3.51 -12.65
C PHE A 86 -10.85 4.20 -14.00
N ASP A 87 -10.63 5.51 -14.07
CA ASP A 87 -10.72 6.29 -15.31
C ASP A 87 -9.31 6.67 -15.84
N PRO A 88 -8.86 6.08 -16.96
CA PRO A 88 -7.57 6.40 -17.55
C PRO A 88 -7.43 7.86 -17.97
N CYS A 89 -8.52 8.53 -18.36
CA CYS A 89 -8.47 9.93 -18.77
C CYS A 89 -8.13 10.84 -17.58
N SER A 90 -8.81 10.65 -16.44
CA SER A 90 -8.51 11.35 -15.19
C SER A 90 -7.10 11.05 -14.70
N ALA A 91 -6.64 9.80 -14.80
CA ALA A 91 -5.27 9.43 -14.43
C ALA A 91 -4.22 10.15 -15.30
N ALA A 92 -4.41 10.17 -16.62
CA ALA A 92 -3.53 10.92 -17.53
C ALA A 92 -3.55 12.43 -17.23
N ALA A 93 -4.72 13.00 -16.95
CA ALA A 93 -4.86 14.40 -16.55
C ALA A 93 -4.15 14.72 -15.23
N ALA A 94 -4.08 13.75 -14.30
CA ALA A 94 -3.32 13.85 -13.06
C ALA A 94 -1.80 13.63 -13.24
N GLY A 95 -1.32 13.35 -14.46
CA GLY A 95 0.10 13.18 -14.76
C GLY A 95 0.61 11.73 -14.70
N VAL A 96 -0.28 10.75 -14.54
CA VAL A 96 0.10 9.33 -14.59
C VAL A 96 0.53 8.95 -16.00
N ARG A 97 1.73 8.36 -16.12
CA ARG A 97 2.21 7.85 -17.41
C ARG A 97 1.61 6.47 -17.70
N LEU A 98 0.50 6.45 -18.44
CA LEU A 98 -0.28 5.23 -18.69
C LEU A 98 0.53 4.12 -19.37
N GLU A 99 1.55 4.46 -20.16
CA GLU A 99 2.44 3.47 -20.79
C GLU A 99 3.30 2.69 -19.78
N ARG A 100 3.34 3.12 -18.52
CA ARG A 100 4.03 2.48 -17.40
C ARG A 100 3.08 1.87 -16.37
N LEU A 101 1.78 1.88 -16.64
CA LEU A 101 0.75 1.40 -15.73
C LEU A 101 0.15 0.10 -16.25
N LEU A 102 0.42 -1.01 -15.54
CA LEU A 102 -0.33 -2.24 -15.72
C LEU A 102 -1.67 -2.11 -14.97
N TRP A 103 -2.76 -2.08 -15.71
CA TRP A 103 -4.11 -2.08 -15.15
C TRP A 103 -4.70 -3.49 -15.16
N VAL A 104 -4.96 -4.03 -13.97
CA VAL A 104 -5.59 -5.34 -13.77
C VAL A 104 -7.01 -5.13 -13.28
N ARG A 105 -7.99 -5.62 -14.04
CA ARG A 105 -9.41 -5.44 -13.74
C ARG A 105 -9.97 -6.71 -13.13
N CYS A 106 -10.53 -6.62 -11.93
CA CYS A 106 -11.11 -7.73 -11.17
C CYS A 106 -12.55 -7.41 -10.75
N PRO A 107 -13.46 -7.11 -11.70
CA PRO A 107 -14.77 -6.53 -11.41
C PRO A 107 -15.56 -7.40 -10.43
N HIS A 108 -15.92 -6.80 -9.30
CA HIS A 108 -16.72 -7.40 -8.23
C HIS A 108 -16.12 -8.68 -7.64
N SER A 109 -14.79 -8.83 -7.65
CA SER A 109 -14.10 -9.99 -7.07
C SER A 109 -12.87 -9.60 -6.25
N ALA A 110 -13.07 -9.39 -4.95
CA ALA A 110 -12.00 -9.12 -4.00
C ALA A 110 -10.97 -10.26 -3.89
N GLU A 111 -11.42 -11.51 -4.05
CA GLU A 111 -10.53 -12.69 -4.07
C GLU A 111 -9.60 -12.66 -5.28
N GLN A 112 -10.11 -12.34 -6.47
CA GLN A 112 -9.28 -12.18 -7.67
C GLN A 112 -8.34 -10.99 -7.54
N ALA A 113 -8.81 -9.88 -6.96
CA ALA A 113 -7.98 -8.71 -6.73
C ALA A 113 -6.80 -9.04 -5.80
N LEU A 114 -7.05 -9.71 -4.66
CA LEU A 114 -5.98 -10.14 -3.77
C LEU A 114 -5.03 -11.14 -4.41
N LYS A 115 -5.54 -12.11 -5.17
CA LYS A 115 -4.70 -13.07 -5.89
C LYS A 115 -3.83 -12.38 -6.95
N ALA A 116 -4.37 -11.40 -7.66
CA ALA A 116 -3.61 -10.59 -8.61
C ALA A 116 -2.53 -9.77 -7.89
N ALA A 117 -2.86 -9.11 -6.78
CA ALA A 117 -1.91 -8.34 -5.98
C ALA A 117 -0.75 -9.23 -5.47
N ASP A 118 -1.06 -10.43 -4.95
CA ASP A 118 -0.05 -11.40 -4.50
C ASP A 118 0.89 -11.82 -5.64
N LEU A 119 0.34 -12.20 -6.81
CA LEU A 119 1.15 -12.55 -7.98
C LEU A 119 2.03 -11.40 -8.47
N LEU A 120 1.53 -10.16 -8.44
CA LEU A 120 2.28 -8.97 -8.83
C LEU A 120 3.44 -8.68 -7.87
N VAL A 121 3.20 -8.78 -6.56
CA VAL A 121 4.23 -8.59 -5.54
C VAL A 121 5.29 -9.69 -5.61
N GLN A 122 4.89 -10.95 -5.78
CA GLN A 122 5.82 -12.08 -5.95
C GLN A 122 6.61 -12.00 -7.26
N GLY A 123 5.98 -11.53 -8.34
CA GLY A 123 6.64 -11.34 -9.64
C GLY A 123 7.72 -10.27 -9.61
N GLY A 124 7.60 -9.27 -8.73
CA GLY A 124 8.54 -8.16 -8.61
C GLY A 124 8.56 -7.26 -9.85
N GLY A 125 9.56 -6.37 -9.93
CA GLY A 125 9.74 -5.45 -11.06
C GLY A 125 8.80 -4.25 -11.10
N PHE A 126 7.81 -4.19 -10.20
CA PHE A 126 6.95 -3.03 -10.00
C PHE A 126 7.52 -2.12 -8.91
N GLY A 127 7.57 -0.82 -9.21
CA GLY A 127 7.93 0.20 -8.22
C GLY A 127 6.80 0.49 -7.23
N LEU A 128 5.56 0.30 -7.67
CA LEU A 128 4.34 0.42 -6.87
C LEU A 128 3.30 -0.59 -7.36
N VAL A 129 2.71 -1.32 -6.42
CA VAL A 129 1.49 -2.12 -6.65
C VAL A 129 0.38 -1.50 -5.80
N ALA A 130 -0.61 -0.93 -6.46
CA ALA A 130 -1.80 -0.38 -5.84
C ALA A 130 -2.98 -1.34 -6.02
N MET A 131 -3.82 -1.43 -5.00
CA MET A 131 -5.07 -2.18 -5.06
C MET A 131 -6.19 -1.26 -4.59
N ASP A 132 -7.15 -0.99 -5.48
CA ASP A 132 -8.37 -0.29 -5.14
C ASP A 132 -9.50 -1.30 -4.90
N LEU A 133 -10.02 -1.28 -3.66
CA LEU A 133 -11.13 -2.11 -3.23
C LEU A 133 -12.47 -1.34 -3.26
N GLY A 134 -12.45 -0.05 -3.61
CA GLY A 134 -13.64 0.81 -3.66
C GLY A 134 -14.41 0.84 -2.35
N ASP A 135 -15.67 0.39 -2.39
CA ASP A 135 -16.60 0.26 -1.28
C ASP A 135 -16.91 -1.21 -0.91
N THR A 136 -16.06 -2.15 -1.34
CA THR A 136 -16.18 -3.55 -0.98
C THR A 136 -16.39 -3.69 0.53
N SER A 137 -17.51 -4.31 0.92
CA SER A 137 -17.87 -4.44 2.33
C SER A 137 -16.80 -5.21 3.12
N LEU A 138 -16.49 -4.75 4.34
CA LEU A 138 -15.51 -5.42 5.22
C LEU A 138 -15.85 -6.90 5.42
N GLN A 139 -17.14 -7.27 5.44
CA GLN A 139 -17.54 -8.68 5.54
C GLN A 139 -17.04 -9.55 4.38
N SER A 140 -16.79 -8.97 3.21
CA SER A 140 -16.27 -9.66 2.04
C SER A 140 -14.74 -9.76 2.06
N ALA A 141 -14.05 -8.73 2.55
CA ALA A 141 -12.58 -8.72 2.67
C ALA A 141 -12.06 -9.72 3.71
N TRP A 142 -12.79 -9.92 4.82
CA TRP A 142 -12.38 -10.81 5.91
C TRP A 142 -12.71 -12.29 5.69
N ARG A 143 -13.40 -12.63 4.61
CA ARG A 143 -13.76 -14.02 4.25
C ARG A 143 -12.75 -14.71 3.35
N ILE A 144 -11.69 -14.00 2.96
CA ILE A 144 -10.72 -14.53 2.00
C ILE A 144 -9.78 -15.45 2.76
N SER A 145 -9.84 -16.74 2.40
CA SER A 145 -8.92 -17.74 2.94
C SER A 145 -7.52 -17.41 2.45
N LEU A 146 -6.66 -16.91 3.35
CA LEU A 146 -5.25 -16.65 3.09
C LEU A 146 -4.40 -17.94 2.99
N ALA A 147 -5.06 -19.11 3.12
CA ALA A 147 -4.43 -20.41 2.96
C ALA A 147 -4.88 -21.04 1.63
N SER A 148 -3.95 -21.09 0.68
CA SER A 148 -3.95 -22.01 -0.47
C SER A 148 -2.52 -22.35 -0.83
#